data_AF-C1DXI7-F1
#
_entry.id   AF-C1DXI7-F1
#
_cell.length_a   1.000
_cell.length_b   1.000
_cell.length_c   1.000
_cell.angle_alpha   90.00
_cell.angle_beta   90.00
_cell.angle_gamma   90.00
#
_symmetry.space_group_name_H-M   'P 1'
#
loop_
_entity.id
_entity.type
_entity.pdbx_description
1 polymer ?
#
loop_
_entity_poly.entity_id
_entity_poly.type
_entity_poly.pdbx_seq_one_letter_code
_entity_poly.pdbx_strand_id
1 'polypeptide(L)'
;MPLAIPVELYEKLAEKLGKETALEVVKVFEEAQKQLEDKVVEETKKRKIELRDELRKELATKEDILLVRQEIETVRQELKGEIEALRQEVKGEIKVLKMWIIILGILMVALNQNSLELLMRIIFGNIK
;
A
#
# COMPACT_ATOMS: atom_id res chain seq x y z
N MET A 1 10.16 -47.69 6.67
CA MET A 1 11.10 -48.64 6.03
C MET A 1 12.01 -49.15 7.14
N PRO A 2 12.34 -50.44 7.25
CA PRO A 2 13.26 -50.87 8.29
C PRO A 2 14.63 -50.26 7.99
N LEU A 3 15.22 -49.57 8.98
CA LEU A 3 16.53 -48.94 8.88
C LEU A 3 17.58 -50.04 8.74
N ALA A 4 17.91 -50.40 7.52
CA ALA A 4 19.03 -51.28 7.25
C ALA A 4 20.28 -50.40 7.24
N ILE A 5 21.04 -50.42 8.34
CA ILE A 5 22.45 -50.07 8.28
C ILE A 5 23.04 -50.82 7.06
N PRO A 6 23.76 -50.15 6.16
CA PRO A 6 24.32 -50.81 4.99
C PRO A 6 25.09 -52.05 5.43
N VAL A 7 24.82 -53.20 4.80
CA VAL A 7 25.41 -54.49 5.20
C VAL A 7 26.94 -54.41 5.24
N GLU A 8 27.53 -53.63 4.33
CA GLU A 8 28.96 -53.29 4.32
C GLU A 8 29.49 -52.68 5.61
N LEU A 9 28.69 -51.85 6.31
CA LEU A 9 29.09 -51.22 7.55
C LEU A 9 29.12 -52.25 8.69
N TYR A 10 28.12 -53.13 8.76
CA TYR A 10 28.10 -54.23 9.72
C TYR A 10 29.27 -55.19 9.50
N GLU A 11 29.53 -55.59 8.26
CA GLU A 11 30.63 -56.51 7.93
C GLU A 11 31.99 -55.94 8.33
N LYS A 12 32.26 -54.66 8.01
CA LYS A 12 33.50 -53.98 8.43
C LYS A 12 33.64 -53.86 9.95
N LEU A 13 32.55 -53.66 10.68
CA LEU A 13 32.55 -53.61 12.14
C LEU A 13 32.81 -54.99 12.72
N ALA A 14 32.15 -56.03 12.21
CA ALA A 14 32.30 -57.41 12.66
C ALA A 14 33.71 -57.96 12.41
N GLU A 15 34.33 -57.60 11.29
CA GLU A 15 35.70 -58.00 10.93
C GLU A 15 36.76 -57.38 11.86
N LYS A 16 36.56 -56.13 12.32
CA LYS A 16 37.52 -55.42 13.20
C LYS A 16 37.26 -55.58 14.70
N LEU A 17 36.00 -55.69 15.13
CA LEU A 17 35.60 -55.60 16.55
C LEU A 17 35.04 -56.92 17.10
N GLY A 18 34.83 -57.92 16.23
CA GLY A 18 34.08 -59.13 16.54
C GLY A 18 32.57 -58.93 16.42
N LYS A 19 31.85 -60.02 16.16
CA LYS A 19 30.40 -60.01 15.86
C LYS A 19 29.55 -59.44 17.00
N GLU A 20 29.91 -59.71 18.25
CA GLU A 20 29.16 -59.27 19.43
C GLU A 20 29.25 -57.75 19.61
N THR A 21 30.47 -57.21 19.63
CA THR A 21 30.75 -55.77 19.75
C THR A 21 30.16 -54.98 18.58
N ALA A 22 30.23 -55.51 17.35
CA ALA A 22 29.64 -54.89 16.17
C ALA A 22 28.11 -54.76 16.29
N LEU A 23 27.45 -55.75 16.89
CA LEU A 23 26.00 -55.75 17.10
C LEU A 23 25.59 -54.69 18.14
N GLU A 24 26.38 -54.48 19.19
CA GLU A 24 26.13 -53.42 20.17
C GLU A 24 26.30 -52.02 19.56
N VAL A 25 27.37 -51.81 18.78
CA VAL A 25 27.61 -50.55 18.06
C VAL A 25 26.45 -50.22 17.12
N VAL A 26 25.93 -51.21 16.40
CA VAL A 26 24.78 -51.08 15.51
C VAL A 26 23.54 -50.65 16.26
N LYS A 27 23.21 -51.28 17.40
CA LYS A 27 22.06 -50.89 18.22
C LYS A 27 22.15 -49.44 18.70
N VAL A 28 23.31 -49.04 19.20
CA VAL A 28 23.56 -47.65 19.63
C VAL A 28 23.43 -46.68 18.46
N PHE A 29 23.91 -47.07 17.28
CA PHE A 29 23.80 -46.26 16.07
C PHE A 29 22.36 -46.14 15.57
N GLU A 30 21.58 -47.21 15.62
CA GLU A 30 20.14 -47.20 15.30
C GLU A 30 19.37 -46.28 16.23
N GLU A 31 19.65 -46.36 17.54
CA GLU A 31 19.06 -45.45 18.53
C GLU A 31 19.44 -43.99 18.25
N ALA A 32 20.71 -43.73 17.92
CA ALA A 32 21.19 -42.39 17.56
C ALA A 32 20.54 -41.86 16.26
N GLN A 33 20.39 -42.70 15.24
CA GLN A 33 19.69 -42.34 13.99
C GLN A 33 18.22 -42.03 14.25
N LYS A 34 17.54 -42.84 15.05
CA LYS A 34 16.13 -42.59 15.42
C LYS A 34 15.98 -41.26 16.16
N GLN A 35 16.84 -40.98 17.14
CA GLN A 35 16.83 -39.69 17.84
C GLN A 35 17.11 -38.52 16.91
N LEU A 36 18.01 -38.69 15.93
CA LEU A 36 18.30 -37.67 14.92
C LEU A 36 17.09 -37.41 14.03
N GLU A 37 16.43 -38.46 13.52
CA GLU A 37 15.21 -38.33 12.72
C GLU A 37 14.10 -37.62 13.50
N ASP A 38 13.85 -38.05 14.74
CA ASP A 38 12.85 -37.43 15.62
C ASP A 38 13.14 -35.94 15.82
N LYS A 39 14.39 -35.57 16.12
CA LYS A 39 14.83 -34.18 16.25
C LYS A 39 14.65 -33.38 14.96
N VAL A 40 15.06 -33.93 13.82
CA VAL A 40 14.94 -33.26 12.52
C VAL A 40 13.47 -32.99 12.19
N VAL A 41 12.58 -33.95 12.44
CA VAL A 41 11.14 -33.78 12.22
C VAL A 41 10.56 -32.72 13.16
N GLU A 42 10.97 -32.72 14.44
CA GLU A 42 10.50 -31.75 15.43
C GLU A 42 10.97 -30.33 15.09
N GLU A 43 12.26 -30.14 14.80
CA GLU A 43 12.82 -28.84 14.42
C GLU A 43 12.23 -28.31 13.10
N THR A 44 12.00 -29.18 12.12
CA THR A 44 11.38 -28.79 10.85
C THR A 44 9.95 -28.31 11.07
N LYS A 45 9.19 -28.96 11.96
CA LYS A 45 7.84 -28.50 12.35
C LYS A 45 7.90 -27.16 13.08
N LYS A 46 8.82 -26.99 14.04
CA LYS A 46 9.01 -25.72 14.78
C LYS A 46 9.33 -24.58 13.83
N ARG A 47 10.36 -24.72 12.98
CA ARG A 47 10.71 -23.70 11.97
C ARG A 47 9.57 -23.37 11.02
N LYS A 48 8.80 -24.38 10.59
CA LYS A 48 7.63 -24.13 9.72
C LYS A 48 6.55 -23.31 10.43
N ILE A 49 6.35 -23.52 11.73
CA ILE A 49 5.40 -22.74 12.54
C ILE A 49 5.94 -21.32 12.72
N GLU A 50 7.20 -21.16 13.12
CA GLU A 50 7.86 -19.87 13.30
C GLU A 50 7.80 -19.04 12.02
N LEU A 51 8.22 -19.59 10.88
CA LEU A 51 8.16 -18.91 9.58
C LEU A 51 6.73 -18.50 9.20
N ARG A 52 5.75 -19.38 9.44
CA ARG A 52 4.35 -19.07 9.16
C ARG A 52 3.85 -17.91 10.04
N ASP A 53 4.28 -17.88 11.30
CA ASP A 53 3.85 -16.87 12.25
C ASP A 53 4.57 -15.53 12.02
N GLU A 54 5.85 -15.53 11.63
CA GLU A 54 6.59 -14.35 11.15
C GLU A 54 5.94 -13.77 9.89
N LEU A 55 5.68 -14.59 8.87
CA LEU A 55 5.00 -14.15 7.65
C LEU A 55 3.62 -13.55 7.95
N ARG A 56 2.87 -14.11 8.91
CA ARG A 56 1.58 -13.55 9.33
C ARG A 56 1.69 -12.18 10.01
N LYS A 57 2.80 -11.89 10.69
CA LYS A 57 3.04 -10.60 11.33
C LYS A 57 3.48 -9.54 10.33
N GLU A 58 4.26 -9.93 9.32
CA GLU A 58 4.75 -9.01 8.28
C GLU A 58 3.72 -8.72 7.18
N LEU A 59 2.80 -9.64 6.92
CA LEU A 59 1.74 -9.44 5.94
C LEU A 59 0.67 -8.50 6.50
N ALA A 60 0.43 -7.41 5.77
CA ALA A 60 -0.75 -6.58 5.99
C ALA A 60 -2.01 -7.45 5.97
N THR A 61 -2.83 -7.30 7.01
CA THR A 61 -4.09 -8.02 7.11
C THR A 61 -5.09 -7.45 6.11
N LYS A 62 -6.16 -8.20 5.84
CA LYS A 62 -7.28 -7.67 5.03
C LYS A 62 -7.90 -6.43 5.67
N GLU A 63 -7.86 -6.33 7.00
CA GLU A 63 -8.37 -5.19 7.75
C GLU A 63 -7.53 -3.94 7.52
N ASP A 64 -6.20 -4.06 7.53
CA ASP A 64 -5.29 -2.95 7.22
C ASP A 64 -5.54 -2.40 5.81
N ILE A 65 -5.72 -3.29 4.83
CA ILE A 65 -6.02 -2.90 3.45
C ILE A 65 -7.39 -2.21 3.36
N LEU A 66 -8.39 -2.68 4.10
CA LEU A 66 -9.72 -2.06 4.14
C LEU A 66 -9.68 -0.68 4.77
N LEU A 67 -8.92 -0.51 5.86
CA LEU A 67 -8.73 0.76 6.54
C LEU A 67 -8.05 1.77 5.61
N VAL A 68 -6.96 1.40 4.95
CA VAL A 68 -6.29 2.27 3.96
C VAL A 68 -7.24 2.64 2.81
N ARG A 69 -8.09 1.71 2.34
CA ARG A 69 -9.10 2.03 1.31
C ARG A 69 -10.14 3.03 1.79
N GLN A 70 -10.58 2.93 3.04
CA GLN A 70 -11.52 3.88 3.64
C GLN A 70 -10.88 5.26 3.82
N GLU A 71 -9.63 5.32 4.28
CA GLU A 71 -8.87 6.57 4.38
C GLU A 71 -8.71 7.23 3.00
N ILE A 72 -8.35 6.45 1.97
CA ILE A 72 -8.25 6.95 0.58
C ILE A 72 -9.59 7.51 0.10
N GLU A 73 -10.71 6.84 0.38
CA GLU A 73 -12.03 7.31 -0.04
C GLU A 73 -12.43 8.59 0.70
N THR A 74 -12.10 8.69 1.99
CA THR A 74 -12.33 9.89 2.81
C THR A 74 -11.56 11.07 2.24
N VAL A 75 -10.24 10.92 2.03
CA VAL A 75 -9.38 11.96 1.44
C VAL A 75 -9.89 12.37 0.05
N ARG A 76 -10.37 11.43 -0.77
CA ARG A 76 -10.95 11.75 -2.08
C ARG A 76 -12.22 12.60 -1.97
N GLN A 77 -13.07 12.33 -0.98
CA GLN A 77 -14.29 13.10 -0.75
C GLN A 77 -13.96 14.52 -0.26
N GLU A 78 -13.02 14.64 0.69
CA GLU A 78 -12.54 15.93 1.19
C GLU A 78 -11.96 16.78 0.05
N LEU A 79 -11.05 16.22 -0.75
CA LEU A 79 -10.46 16.93 -1.89
C LEU A 79 -11.51 17.36 -2.93
N LYS A 80 -12.53 16.55 -3.19
CA LYS A 80 -13.63 16.95 -4.08
C LYS A 80 -14.39 18.14 -3.51
N GLY A 81 -14.69 18.11 -2.20
CA GLY A 81 -15.36 19.20 -1.50
C GLY A 81 -14.55 20.50 -1.55
N GLU A 82 -13.25 20.43 -1.26
CA GLU A 82 -12.34 21.59 -1.33
C GLU A 82 -12.26 22.17 -2.75
N ILE A 83 -12.15 21.33 -3.78
CA ILE A 83 -12.13 21.77 -5.18
C ILE A 83 -13.45 22.46 -5.55
N GLU A 84 -14.59 21.93 -5.11
CA GLU A 84 -15.90 22.55 -5.36
C GLU A 84 -16.03 23.90 -4.65
N ALA A 85 -15.60 23.99 -3.39
CA ALA A 85 -15.58 25.24 -2.63
C ALA A 85 -14.72 26.31 -3.32
N LEU A 86 -13.48 25.97 -3.69
CA LEU A 86 -12.58 26.86 -4.42
C LEU A 86 -13.16 27.31 -5.76
N ARG A 87 -13.82 26.40 -6.49
CA ARG A 87 -14.50 26.75 -7.75
C ARG A 87 -15.62 27.76 -7.54
N GLN A 88 -16.38 27.67 -6.44
CA GLN A 88 -17.44 28.63 -6.14
C GLN A 88 -16.88 29.98 -5.71
N GLU A 89 -15.83 29.97 -4.89
CA GLU A 89 -15.12 31.19 -4.45
C GLU A 89 -14.59 31.97 -5.65
N VAL A 90 -13.82 31.32 -6.53
CA VAL A 90 -13.29 31.94 -7.76
C VAL A 90 -14.41 32.46 -8.68
N LYS A 91 -15.52 31.72 -8.82
CA LYS A 91 -16.68 32.21 -9.59
C LYS A 91 -17.30 33.46 -8.95
N GLY A 92 -17.36 33.52 -7.62
CA GLY A 92 -17.84 34.67 -6.86
C GLY A 92 -16.95 35.89 -7.11
N GLU A 93 -15.64 35.73 -6.95
CA GLU A 93 -14.66 36.79 -7.19
C GLU A 93 -14.73 37.32 -8.62
N ILE A 94 -14.83 36.43 -9.62
CA ILE A 94 -14.98 36.83 -11.02
C ILE A 94 -16.25 37.66 -11.24
N LYS A 95 -17.37 37.32 -10.60
CA LYS A 95 -18.61 38.12 -10.71
C LYS A 95 -18.42 39.51 -10.10
N VAL A 96 -17.80 39.59 -8.93
CA VAL A 96 -17.51 40.86 -8.26
C VAL A 96 -16.59 41.72 -9.12
N LEU A 97 -15.51 41.15 -9.68
CA LEU A 97 -14.61 41.84 -10.60
C LEU A 97 -15.32 42.34 -11.85
N LYS A 98 -16.18 41.52 -12.47
CA LYS A 98 -16.98 41.94 -13.62
C LYS A 98 -17.87 43.14 -13.30
N MET A 99 -18.50 43.14 -12.13
CA MET A 99 -19.32 44.27 -11.67
C MET A 99 -18.47 45.54 -11.50
N TRP A 100 -17.30 45.44 -10.86
CA TRP A 100 -16.39 46.57 -10.71
C TRP A 100 -15.92 47.13 -12.05
N ILE A 101 -15.58 46.28 -13.02
CA ILE A 101 -15.20 46.71 -14.37
C ILE A 101 -16.32 47.52 -15.03
N ILE A 102 -17.58 47.06 -14.93
CA ILE A 102 -18.73 47.78 -15.48
C ILE A 102 -18.89 49.14 -14.78
N ILE A 103 -18.82 49.18 -13.46
CA ILE A 103 -18.94 50.42 -12.67
C ILE A 103 -17.85 51.41 -13.08
N LEU A 104 -16.59 50.96 -13.18
CA LEU A 104 -15.47 51.79 -13.63
C LEU A 104 -15.68 52.32 -15.05
N GLY A 105 -16.19 51.48 -15.95
CA GLY A 105 -16.55 51.88 -17.32
C GLY A 105 -17.59 53.00 -17.35
N ILE A 106 -18.66 52.86 -16.56
CA ILE A 106 -19.71 53.88 -16.42
C ILE A 106 -19.13 55.17 -15.83
N LEU A 107 -18.30 55.08 -14.79
CA LEU A 107 -17.67 56.24 -14.16
C LEU A 107 -16.75 57.00 -15.13
N MET A 108 -15.93 56.29 -15.91
CA MET A 108 -15.07 56.92 -16.93
C MET A 108 -15.87 57.72 -17.97
N VAL A 109 -17.02 57.19 -18.41
CA VAL A 109 -17.90 57.90 -19.34
C VAL A 109 -18.59 59.07 -18.65
N ALA A 110 -19.13 58.88 -17.45
CA ALA A 110 -19.85 59.92 -16.72
C ALA A 110 -18.97 61.13 -16.37
N LEU A 111 -17.69 60.90 -16.09
CA LEU A 111 -16.73 61.95 -15.77
C LEU A 111 -16.09 62.60 -17.01
N ASN A 112 -16.30 62.06 -18.21
CA ASN A 112 -15.72 62.59 -19.45
C ASN A 112 -16.80 63.24 -20.32
N GLN A 113 -16.84 64.58 -20.33
CA GLN A 113 -17.80 65.37 -21.13
C GLN A 113 -17.78 64.99 -22.62
N ASN A 114 -16.59 64.77 -23.20
CA ASN A 114 -16.46 64.36 -24.59
C ASN A 114 -17.09 62.99 -24.86
N SER A 115 -17.01 62.06 -23.89
CA SER A 115 -17.65 60.75 -23.99
C SER A 115 -19.18 60.85 -23.92
N LEU A 116 -19.72 61.71 -23.06
CA LEU A 116 -21.17 61.95 -22.96
C LEU A 116 -21.73 62.60 -24.22
N GLU A 117 -21.04 63.60 -24.78
CA GLU A 117 -21.45 64.27 -26.01
C GLU A 117 -21.47 63.29 -27.20
N LEU A 118 -20.47 62.43 -27.30
CA LEU A 118 -20.42 61.37 -28.32
C LEU A 118 -21.58 60.38 -28.17
N LEU A 119 -21.93 59.97 -26.94
CA LEU A 119 -23.09 59.10 -26.70
C LEU A 119 -24.41 59.79 -27.07
N MET A 120 -24.60 61.05 -26.68
CA MET A 120 -25.78 61.84 -27.05
C MET A 120 -25.92 61.95 -28.56
N ARG A 121 -24.82 62.17 -29.28
CA ARG A 121 -24.82 62.24 -30.74
C ARG A 121 -25.13 60.88 -31.39
N ILE A 122 -24.69 59.76 -30.82
CA ILE A 122 -25.02 58.43 -31.32
C ILE A 122 -26.50 58.09 -31.07
N ILE A 123 -27.02 58.40 -29.88
CA ILE A 123 -28.39 58.07 -29.46
C ILE A 123 -29.42 58.97 -30.17
N PHE A 124 -29.17 60.28 -30.22
CA PHE A 124 -30.14 61.27 -30.72
C PHE A 124 -29.79 61.84 -32.10
N GLY A 125 -28.53 61.75 -32.54
CA GLY A 125 -28.09 62.32 -33.83
C GLY A 125 -28.53 61.55 -35.07
N ASN A 126 -29.08 60.34 -34.92
CA ASN A 126 -29.70 59.56 -35.99
C ASN A 126 -31.23 59.74 -36.08
N ILE A 127 -31.84 60.54 -35.19
CA ILE A 127 -33.27 60.86 -35.25
C ILE A 127 -33.40 62.09 -36.17
N LYS A 128 -33.68 61.84 -37.45
CA LYS A 128 -34.05 62.85 -38.44
C LYS A 128 -35.33 62.42 -39.15
#